data_AF-A0A4V2ERC0-F1
#
_entry.id   AF-A0A4V2ERC0-F1
#
_cell.length_a   1.000
_cell.length_b   1.000
_cell.length_c   1.000
_cell.angle_alpha   90.00
_cell.angle_beta   90.00
_cell.angle_gamma   90.00
#
_symmetry.space_group_name_H-M   'P 1'
#
loop_
_entity.id
_entity.type
_entity.pdbx_description
1 polymer ?
#
loop_
_entity_poly.entity_id
_entity_poly.type
_entity_poly.pdbx_seq_one_letter_code
_entity_poly.pdbx_strand_id
1 'polypeptide(L)'
;MSDIRLAPRVWTTWHTNGADGRDHAVTDEAMAAADDGIYEGLCGVTVVPGSMTQPPGPQCPACRGMTRRSVEGAGQPVSRPRARRPFARLWRR
;
A
#
# COMPACT_ATOMS: atom_id res chain seq x y z
N MET A 1 -25.26 -18.80 22.00
CA MET A 1 -23.97 -18.82 21.29
C MET A 1 -24.00 -17.66 20.31
N SER A 2 -23.34 -16.54 20.65
CA SER A 2 -23.29 -15.37 19.77
C SER A 2 -22.22 -15.61 18.70
N ASP A 3 -22.63 -15.65 17.44
CA ASP A 3 -21.76 -15.83 16.28
C ASP A 3 -20.93 -14.55 16.06
N ILE A 4 -19.62 -14.64 16.24
CA ILE A 4 -18.69 -13.57 15.87
C ILE A 4 -18.55 -13.62 14.35
N ARG A 5 -19.32 -12.79 13.63
CA ARG A 5 -19.06 -12.55 12.21
C ARG A 5 -17.73 -11.82 12.09
N LEU A 6 -16.67 -12.55 11.75
CA LEU A 6 -15.44 -11.93 11.31
C LEU A 6 -15.76 -11.16 10.02
N ALA A 7 -15.58 -9.84 10.04
CA ALA A 7 -15.63 -9.07 8.81
C ALA A 7 -14.54 -9.60 7.86
N PRO A 8 -14.86 -9.79 6.57
CA PRO A 8 -13.88 -10.26 5.61
C PRO A 8 -12.70 -9.29 5.57
N ARG A 9 -11.49 -9.84 5.70
CA ARG A 9 -10.26 -9.08 5.51
C ARG A 9 -9.99 -8.95 4.01
N VAL A 10 -9.65 -7.75 3.59
CA VAL A 10 -9.24 -7.45 2.22
C VAL A 10 -7.76 -7.16 2.22
N TRP A 11 -7.00 -7.85 1.36
CA TRP A 11 -5.60 -7.55 1.13
C TRP A 11 -5.47 -6.41 0.14
N THR A 12 -4.51 -5.52 0.40
CA THR A 12 -4.31 -4.33 -0.42
C THR A 12 -2.85 -4.07 -0.66
N THR A 13 -2.51 -3.73 -1.91
CA THR A 13 -1.21 -3.22 -2.32
C THR A 13 -1.31 -1.72 -2.59
N TRP A 14 -0.28 -0.96 -2.22
CA TRP A 14 -0.26 0.50 -2.43
C TRP A 14 0.52 0.85 -3.69
N HIS A 15 -0.09 1.63 -4.58
CA HIS A 15 0.49 2.07 -5.85
C HIS A 15 0.49 3.59 -5.94
N THR A 16 1.63 4.18 -6.30
CA THR A 16 1.70 5.61 -6.62
C THR A 16 1.05 5.84 -7.98
N ASN A 17 0.00 6.67 -7.99
CA ASN A 17 -0.68 7.05 -9.23
C ASN A 17 0.11 8.14 -9.95
N GLY A 18 0.40 7.94 -11.23
CA GLY A 18 1.13 8.90 -12.06
C GLY A 18 0.38 10.21 -12.28
N ALA A 19 -0.96 10.20 -12.18
CA ALA A 19 -1.78 11.38 -12.45
C ALA A 19 -1.81 12.39 -11.28
N ASP A 20 -1.85 11.91 -10.03
CA ASP A 20 -1.99 12.77 -8.84
C ASP A 20 -0.82 12.68 -7.85
N GLY A 21 0.14 11.79 -8.13
CA GLY A 21 1.33 11.57 -7.31
C GLY A 21 1.04 11.00 -5.93
N ARG A 22 -0.17 10.46 -5.67
CA ARG A 22 -0.55 9.87 -4.38
C ARG A 22 -0.51 8.36 -4.43
N ASP A 23 -0.25 7.75 -3.28
CA ASP A 23 -0.34 6.32 -3.11
C ASP A 23 -1.79 5.91 -2.83
N HIS A 24 -2.36 5.10 -3.72
CA HIS A 24 -3.69 4.54 -3.58
C HIS A 24 -3.61 3.05 -3.24
N ALA A 25 -4.46 2.62 -2.33
CA ALA A 25 -4.58 1.20 -1.99
C ALA A 25 -5.48 0.52 -3.03
N VAL A 26 -4.99 -0.55 -3.63
CA VAL A 26 -5.69 -1.39 -4.61
C VAL A 26 -5.87 -2.77 -3.98
N THR A 27 -7.06 -3.36 -4.10
CA THR A 27 -7.28 -4.72 -3.57
C THR A 27 -6.69 -5.77 -4.51
N ASP A 28 -6.37 -6.96 -3.98
CA ASP A 28 -5.87 -8.06 -4.81
C ASP A 28 -6.88 -8.44 -5.89
N GLU A 29 -8.18 -8.36 -5.61
CA GLU A 29 -9.23 -8.64 -6.59
C GLU A 29 -9.29 -7.57 -7.70
N ALA A 30 -9.16 -6.29 -7.34
CA ALA A 30 -9.12 -5.20 -8.33
C ALA A 30 -7.87 -5.28 -9.21
N MET A 31 -6.73 -5.72 -8.63
CA MET A 31 -5.51 -5.98 -9.40
C MET A 31 -5.67 -7.18 -10.34
N ALA A 32 -6.28 -8.28 -9.86
CA ALA A 32 -6.50 -9.49 -10.66
C ALA A 32 -7.53 -9.28 -11.79
N ALA A 33 -8.48 -8.36 -11.61
CA ALA A 33 -9.49 -8.03 -12.61
C ALA A 33 -9.00 -7.05 -13.69
N ALA A 34 -7.84 -6.43 -13.51
CA ALA A 34 -7.29 -5.46 -14.44
C ALA A 34 -6.41 -6.13 -15.50
N ASP A 35 -6.79 -6.01 -16.77
CA ASP A 35 -6.04 -6.58 -17.90
C ASP A 35 -5.00 -5.62 -18.49
N ASP A 36 -5.12 -4.32 -18.21
CA ASP A 36 -4.33 -3.24 -18.83
C ASP A 36 -3.32 -2.59 -17.86
N GLY A 37 -3.23 -3.10 -16.63
CA GLY A 37 -2.38 -2.55 -15.59
C GLY A 37 -2.89 -1.22 -15.00
N ILE A 38 -4.14 -0.84 -15.30
CA ILE A 38 -4.84 0.28 -14.68
C ILE A 38 -5.80 -0.29 -13.65
N TYR A 39 -5.71 0.20 -12.41
CA TYR A 39 -6.43 -0.39 -11.29
C TYR A 39 -7.50 0.54 -10.75
N GLU A 40 -8.57 -0.02 -10.20
CA GLU A 40 -9.46 0.74 -9.34
C GLU A 40 -8.91 0.75 -7.91
N GLY A 41 -8.56 1.93 -7.41
CA GLY A 41 -8.20 2.10 -6.01
C GLY A 41 -9.43 1.95 -5.11
N LEU A 42 -9.23 1.56 -3.85
CA LEU A 42 -10.29 1.47 -2.84
C LEU A 42 -11.14 2.73 -2.72
N CYS A 43 -10.58 3.89 -3.05
CA CYS A 43 -11.30 5.17 -3.03
C CYS A 43 -12.10 5.46 -4.30
N GLY A 44 -12.17 4.54 -5.26
CA GLY A 44 -12.83 4.68 -6.56
C GLY A 44 -12.01 5.44 -7.60
N VAL A 45 -10.79 5.88 -7.27
CA VAL A 45 -9.89 6.55 -8.22
C VAL A 45 -9.26 5.51 -9.15
N THR A 46 -9.28 5.79 -10.44
CA THR A 46 -8.47 5.07 -11.44
C THR A 46 -6.99 5.34 -11.20
N VAL A 47 -6.26 4.29 -10.84
CA VAL A 47 -4.83 4.29 -10.55
C VAL A 47 -4.09 3.87 -11.81
N VAL A 48 -3.37 4.81 -12.41
CA VAL A 48 -2.37 4.51 -13.43
C VAL A 48 -1.01 4.44 -12.73
N PRO A 49 -0.39 3.26 -12.59
CA PRO A 49 0.87 3.13 -11.87
C PRO A 49 1.94 4.06 -12.45
N GLY A 50 2.57 4.84 -11.58
CA GLY A 50 3.72 5.65 -11.96
C GLY A 50 4.90 4.78 -12.42
N SER A 51 5.87 5.41 -13.09
CA SER A 51 7.14 4.75 -13.44
C SER A 51 7.77 4.07 -12.23
N MET A 52 8.43 2.92 -12.40
CA MET A 52 9.21 2.28 -11.34
C MET A 52 10.33 3.15 -10.77
N THR A 53 10.73 4.21 -11.49
CA THR A 53 11.71 5.21 -11.03
C THR A 53 11.07 6.37 -10.28
N GLN A 54 9.75 6.47 -10.29
CA GLN A 54 9.03 7.50 -9.54
C GLN A 54 9.13 7.20 -8.04
N PRO A 55 9.41 8.20 -7.20
CA PRO A 55 9.37 8.01 -5.75
C PRO A 55 7.93 7.74 -5.28
N PRO A 56 7.75 7.02 -4.15
CA PRO A 56 6.44 6.87 -3.52
C PRO A 56 5.80 8.22 -3.17
N GLY A 57 4.49 8.30 -3.31
CA GLY A 57 3.68 9.45 -2.96
C GLY A 57 3.20 9.44 -1.51
N PRO A 58 2.59 10.52 -1.02
CA PRO A 58 1.82 10.45 0.23
C PRO A 58 0.59 9.55 0.03
N GLN A 59 0.23 8.79 1.07
CA GLN A 59 -0.98 7.96 1.06
C GLN A 59 -2.25 8.81 0.88
N CYS A 60 -3.11 8.37 -0.03
CA CYS A 60 -4.46 8.91 -0.21
C CYS A 60 -5.24 8.85 1.13
N PRO A 61 -5.77 9.99 1.63
CA PRO A 61 -6.48 10.03 2.90
C PRO A 61 -7.69 9.10 2.97
N ALA A 62 -8.42 8.94 1.86
CA ALA A 62 -9.58 8.04 1.77
C ALA A 62 -9.14 6.58 1.90
N CYS A 63 -8.18 6.14 1.09
CA CYS A 63 -7.59 4.79 1.16
C CYS A 63 -7.04 4.47 2.56
N ARG A 64 -6.33 5.44 3.18
CA ARG A 64 -5.82 5.31 4.54
C ARG A 64 -6.93 5.18 5.58
N GLY A 65 -8.04 5.90 5.42
CA GLY A 65 -9.20 5.82 6.30
C GLY A 65 -9.90 4.47 6.25
N MET A 66 -10.06 3.91 5.04
CA MET A 66 -10.70 2.60 4.85
C MET A 66 -9.82 1.45 5.33
N THR A 67 -8.53 1.45 5.01
CA THR A 67 -7.59 0.40 5.44
C THR A 67 -7.39 0.35 6.95
N ARG A 68 -7.40 1.49 7.65
CA ARG A 68 -7.28 1.51 9.12
C ARG A 68 -8.42 0.81 9.83
N ARG A 69 -9.65 0.95 9.32
CA ARG A 69 -10.84 0.29 9.88
C ARG A 69 -10.75 -1.24 9.78
N SER A 70 -9.98 -1.76 8.83
CA SER A 70 -9.76 -3.19 8.64
C SER A 70 -8.61 -3.77 9.48
N VAL A 71 -7.68 -2.93 9.94
CA VAL A 71 -6.49 -3.35 10.72
C VAL A 71 -6.79 -3.55 12.21
N GLU A 72 -7.91 -3.03 12.73
CA GLU A 72 -8.32 -3.26 14.13
C GLU A 72 -8.59 -4.75 14.44
N GLY A 73 -8.72 -5.60 13.42
CA GLY A 73 -8.76 -7.07 13.55
C GLY A 73 -7.46 -7.79 13.16
N ALA A 74 -6.38 -7.08 12.78
CA ALA A 74 -5.16 -7.67 12.22
C ALA A 74 -3.88 -7.12 12.86
N GLY A 75 -3.52 -7.69 14.01
CA GLY A 75 -2.20 -7.48 14.61
C GLY A 75 -1.09 -7.94 13.66
N GLN A 76 -0.29 -7.00 13.18
CA GLN A 76 1.12 -6.79 13.58
C GLN A 76 1.71 -5.63 12.76
N PRO A 77 2.40 -4.66 13.39
CA PRO A 77 3.20 -3.70 12.64
C PRO A 77 4.40 -4.43 12.03
N VAL A 78 4.56 -4.31 10.70
CA VAL A 78 5.82 -4.66 10.03
C VAL A 78 6.94 -3.80 10.62
N SER A 79 7.75 -4.42 11.46
CA SER A 79 8.97 -3.84 12.02
C SER A 79 9.85 -3.35 10.87
N ARG A 80 9.99 -2.03 10.67
CA ARG A 80 11.01 -1.49 9.77
C ARG A 80 12.37 -1.99 10.28
N PRO A 81 13.17 -2.72 9.48
CA PRO A 81 14.54 -2.98 9.84
C PRO A 81 15.24 -1.64 10.08
N ARG A 82 15.77 -1.46 11.29
CA ARG A 82 16.57 -0.28 11.63
C ARG A 82 17.71 -0.22 10.62
N ALA A 83 17.74 0.82 9.78
CA ALA A 83 18.79 1.00 8.78
C ALA A 83 20.16 0.85 9.46
N ARG A 84 20.90 -0.21 9.10
CA ARG A 84 22.28 -0.37 9.56
C ARG A 84 23.05 0.80 8.95
N ARG A 85 23.62 1.65 9.82
CA ARG A 85 24.47 2.77 9.39
C ARG A 85 25.53 2.25 8.41
N PRO A 86 25.79 2.94 7.29
CA PRO A 86 26.80 2.50 6.34
C PRO A 86 28.20 2.56 6.97
N PHE A 87 29.02 1.59 6.58
CA PHE A 87 30.43 1.41 6.92
C PHE A 87 31.27 2.61 6.45
N ALA A 88 31.21 3.74 7.16
CA ALA A 88 32.21 4.78 7.03
C ALA A 88 33.46 4.34 7.80
N ARG A 89 34.53 3.99 7.06
CA ARG A 89 35.98 3.92 7.43
C ARG A 89 36.64 2.61 6.99
N LEU A 90 36.79 2.33 5.69
CA LEU A 90 37.81 1.36 5.22
C LEU A 90 38.40 1.69 3.82
N TRP A 91 38.47 2.96 3.44
CA TRP A 91 39.24 3.38 2.26
C TRP A 91 40.32 4.40 2.66
N ARG A 92 41.49 3.88 3.06
CA ARG A 92 42.77 4.56 2.92
C ARG A 92 43.73 3.60 2.22
N ARG A 93 44.16 3.97 1.02
CA ARG A 93 45.44 3.58 0.46
C ARG A 93 45.99 4.75 -0.33
#